data_AF-A0A1H7ISI6-F1
#
_entry.id   AF-A0A1H7ISI6-F1
#
_cell.length_a   1.000
_cell.length_b   1.000
_cell.length_c   1.000
_cell.angle_alpha   90.00
_cell.angle_beta   90.00
_cell.angle_gamma   90.00
#
_symmetry.space_group_name_H-M   'P 1'
#
loop_
_entity.id
_entity.type
_entity.pdbx_description
1 polymer ?
#
loop_
_entity_poly.entity_id
_entity_poly.type
_entity_poly.pdbx_seq_one_letter_code
_entity_poly.pdbx_strand_id
1 'polypeptide(L)'
;MNGRRAVLPLLLGAALVVVGALTLTPEGAGSSWGSPAEELRWYVTGLDSPVTVRQLLGNLGLLVVPAALAVLRWPALGRPSRLMAAAGSAGVAIELLQWALPLGRVVSPLDAALNATGAVVAGLVVAAATADRPRGGLVGRAGVPG
;
A
#
# COMPACT_ATOMS: atom_id res chain seq x y z
N MET A 1 9.65 -5.59 -28.20
CA MET A 1 9.64 -5.13 -26.79
C MET A 1 8.93 -6.19 -25.95
N ASN A 2 9.60 -6.82 -24.99
CA ASN A 2 9.10 -8.00 -24.27
C ASN A 2 7.87 -7.65 -23.39
N GLY A 3 6.68 -8.10 -23.77
CA GLY A 3 5.42 -7.80 -23.08
C GLY A 3 5.43 -8.05 -21.56
N ARG A 4 6.18 -9.05 -21.08
CA ARG A 4 6.38 -9.33 -19.65
C ARG A 4 6.98 -8.18 -18.84
N ARG A 5 7.83 -7.33 -19.45
CA ARG A 5 8.42 -6.17 -18.74
C ARG A 5 7.43 -5.02 -18.55
N ALA A 6 6.34 -4.99 -19.33
CA ALA A 6 5.32 -3.95 -19.24
C ALA A 6 4.19 -4.26 -18.25
N VAL A 7 3.99 -5.53 -17.87
CA VAL A 7 2.85 -5.96 -17.05
C VAL A 7 2.87 -5.37 -15.63
N LEU A 8 3.99 -5.43 -14.92
CA LEU A 8 4.06 -4.91 -13.53
C LEU A 8 3.78 -3.40 -13.45
N PRO A 9 4.38 -2.54 -14.30
CA PRO A 9 3.99 -1.12 -14.35
C PRO A 9 2.51 -0.89 -14.65
N LEU A 10 1.92 -1.66 -15.59
CA LEU A 10 0.50 -1.53 -15.91
C LEU A 10 -0.39 -1.92 -14.74
N LEU A 11 -0.10 -3.04 -14.08
CA LEU A 11 -0.85 -3.48 -12.89
C LEU A 11 -0.70 -2.49 -11.73
N LEU A 12 0.50 -1.95 -11.52
CA LEU A 12 0.73 -0.93 -10.51
C LEU A 12 -0.05 0.34 -10.82
N GLY A 13 0.00 0.80 -12.08
CA GLY A 13 -0.78 1.95 -12.53
C GLY A 13 -2.28 1.73 -12.33
N ALA A 14 -2.81 0.57 -12.73
CA ALA A 14 -4.21 0.21 -12.54
C ALA A 14 -4.59 0.17 -11.04
N ALA A 15 -3.74 -0.42 -10.19
CA ALA A 15 -3.98 -0.45 -8.74
C ALA A 15 -4.02 0.97 -8.14
N LEU A 16 -3.12 1.86 -8.56
CA LEU A 16 -3.12 3.26 -8.12
C LEU A 16 -4.36 4.02 -8.62
N VAL A 17 -4.84 3.75 -9.83
CA VAL A 17 -6.11 4.30 -10.34
C VAL A 17 -7.28 3.83 -9.49
N VAL A 18 -7.33 2.54 -9.13
CA VAL A 18 -8.37 2.00 -8.23
C VAL A 18 -8.30 2.67 -6.87
N VAL A 19 -7.11 2.82 -6.27
CA VAL A 19 -6.93 3.56 -5.01
C VAL A 19 -7.46 4.99 -5.14
N GLY A 20 -7.06 5.70 -6.20
CA GLY A 20 -7.55 7.05 -6.46
C GLY A 20 -9.06 7.12 -6.63
N ALA A 21 -9.69 6.17 -7.33
CA ALA A 21 -11.14 6.11 -7.44
C ALA A 21 -11.81 5.86 -6.08
N LEU A 22 -11.26 4.99 -5.24
CA LEU A 22 -11.79 4.72 -3.91
C LEU A 22 -11.61 5.91 -2.96
N THR A 23 -10.51 6.66 -3.06
CA THR A 23 -10.15 7.74 -2.12
C THR A 23 -10.51 9.15 -2.59
N LEU A 24 -10.76 9.37 -3.88
CA LEU A 24 -11.05 10.69 -4.43
C LEU A 24 -12.46 10.83 -5.01
N THR A 25 -13.33 9.82 -4.90
CA THR A 25 -14.75 9.96 -5.22
C THR A 25 -15.44 10.82 -4.14
N PRO A 26 -16.17 11.89 -4.51
CA PRO A 26 -16.87 12.73 -3.55
C PRO A 26 -17.97 11.98 -2.79
N GLU A 27 -18.07 12.22 -1.49
CA GLU A 27 -19.16 11.77 -0.61
C GLU A 27 -20.03 12.94 -0.11
N GLY A 28 -19.62 14.16 -0.40
CA GLY A 28 -20.32 15.38 -0.05
C GLY A 28 -19.58 16.61 -0.57
N ALA A 29 -19.66 17.71 0.18
CA ALA A 29 -18.96 18.95 -0.13
C ALA A 29 -18.12 19.41 1.06
N GLY A 30 -17.02 20.12 0.77
CA GLY A 30 -16.11 20.69 1.76
C GLY A 30 -15.03 19.72 2.25
N SER A 31 -14.23 20.20 3.19
CA SER A 31 -13.13 19.44 3.81
C SER A 31 -13.23 19.57 5.32
N SER A 32 -13.06 18.45 6.03
CA SER A 32 -13.12 18.42 7.49
C SER A 32 -11.92 17.67 8.05
N TRP A 33 -11.52 17.98 9.28
CA TRP A 33 -10.41 17.33 9.96
C TRP A 33 -10.95 16.50 11.12
N GLY A 34 -10.57 15.22 11.15
CA GLY A 34 -10.87 14.33 12.27
C GLY A 34 -9.95 14.60 13.46
N SER A 35 -10.47 14.46 14.68
CA SER A 35 -9.65 14.43 15.89
C SER A 35 -8.97 13.07 16.02
N PRO A 36 -7.62 12.97 15.97
CA PRO A 36 -6.95 11.67 16.02
C PRO A 36 -7.23 10.88 17.31
N ALA A 37 -7.45 11.58 18.42
CA ALA A 37 -7.74 10.95 19.71
C ALA A 37 -9.17 10.37 19.76
N GLU A 38 -10.14 11.03 19.13
CA GLU A 38 -11.52 10.54 19.05
C GLU A 38 -11.61 9.36 18.08
N GLU A 39 -10.90 9.44 16.97
CA GLU A 39 -10.86 8.39 15.96
C GLU A 39 -10.14 7.13 16.46
N LEU A 40 -9.02 7.29 17.17
CA LEU A 40 -8.35 6.17 17.82
C LEU A 40 -9.26 5.50 18.84
N ARG A 41 -9.98 6.29 19.66
CA ARG A 41 -10.96 5.76 20.59
C ARG A 41 -12.06 4.99 19.84
N TRP A 42 -12.56 5.55 18.75
CA TRP A 42 -13.59 4.94 17.91
C TRP A 42 -13.17 3.57 17.36
N TYR A 43 -11.94 3.44 16.84
CA TYR A 43 -11.42 2.13 16.40
C TYR A 43 -11.28 1.13 17.56
N VAL A 44 -10.74 1.56 18.71
CA VAL A 44 -10.49 0.67 19.85
C VAL A 44 -11.78 0.19 20.51
N THR A 45 -12.78 1.05 20.65
CA THR A 45 -14.05 0.71 21.32
C THR A 45 -15.12 0.22 20.35
N GLY A 46 -14.90 0.31 19.04
CA GLY A 46 -15.90 0.04 18.01
C GLY A 46 -15.75 -1.28 17.29
N LEU A 47 -14.89 -2.21 17.73
CA LEU A 47 -14.60 -3.44 16.96
C LEU A 47 -15.80 -4.40 16.80
N ASP A 48 -16.83 -4.26 17.63
CA ASP A 48 -18.09 -5.01 17.47
C ASP A 48 -19.02 -4.39 16.40
N SER A 49 -18.69 -3.19 15.90
CA SER A 49 -19.43 -2.51 14.84
C SER A 49 -18.95 -2.93 13.45
N PRO A 50 -19.85 -3.45 12.59
CA PRO A 50 -19.50 -3.78 11.20
C PRO A 50 -18.97 -2.59 10.40
N VAL A 51 -19.36 -1.36 10.76
CA VAL A 51 -18.89 -0.13 10.11
C VAL A 51 -17.43 0.14 10.45
N THR A 52 -17.08 0.06 11.74
CA THR A 52 -15.72 0.27 12.23
C THR A 52 -14.77 -0.79 11.68
N VAL A 53 -15.17 -2.06 11.70
CA VAL A 53 -14.37 -3.15 11.12
C VAL A 53 -14.17 -2.95 9.62
N ARG A 54 -15.21 -2.54 8.88
CA ARG A 54 -15.08 -2.27 7.44
C ARG A 54 -14.10 -1.14 7.16
N GLN A 55 -14.14 -0.04 7.91
CA GLN A 55 -13.19 1.06 7.73
C GLN A 55 -11.77 0.65 8.09
N LEU A 56 -11.58 -0.06 9.20
CA LEU A 56 -10.28 -0.57 9.62
C LEU A 56 -9.65 -1.47 8.54
N LEU A 57 -10.42 -2.43 8.03
CA LEU A 57 -9.98 -3.32 6.96
C LEU A 57 -9.78 -2.58 5.63
N GLY A 58 -10.63 -1.59 5.34
CA GLY A 58 -10.52 -0.74 4.16
C GLY A 58 -9.18 0.00 4.15
N ASN A 59 -8.84 0.67 5.25
CA ASN A 59 -7.59 1.41 5.37
C ASN A 59 -6.37 0.48 5.40
N LEU A 60 -6.39 -0.59 6.21
CA LEU A 60 -5.30 -1.57 6.18
C LEU A 60 -5.14 -2.24 4.81
N GLY A 61 -6.21 -2.37 4.03
CA GLY A 61 -6.19 -3.02 2.71
C GLY A 61 -5.81 -2.10 1.55
N LEU A 62 -6.02 -0.78 1.69
CA LEU A 62 -6.03 0.16 0.57
C LEU A 62 -4.74 0.12 -0.26
N LEU A 63 -3.59 0.14 0.41
CA LEU A 63 -2.28 0.21 -0.23
C LEU A 63 -1.56 -1.15 -0.35
N VAL A 64 -2.19 -2.25 0.04
CA VAL A 64 -1.58 -3.61 0.02
C VAL A 64 -1.11 -4.01 -1.37
N VAL A 65 -2.01 -3.93 -2.36
CA VAL A 65 -1.72 -4.33 -3.75
C VAL A 65 -0.67 -3.44 -4.41
N PRO A 66 -0.77 -2.09 -4.38
CA PRO A 66 0.27 -1.25 -4.97
C PRO A 66 1.63 -1.42 -4.28
N ALA A 67 1.68 -1.61 -2.95
CA ALA A 67 2.93 -1.87 -2.24
C ALA A 67 3.59 -3.19 -2.67
N ALA A 68 2.79 -4.27 -2.76
CA ALA A 68 3.27 -5.57 -3.24
C ALA A 68 3.84 -5.47 -4.67
N LEU A 69 3.10 -4.84 -5.58
CA LEU A 69 3.53 -4.64 -6.96
C LEU A 69 4.76 -3.74 -7.08
N ALA A 70 4.85 -2.69 -6.25
CA ALA A 70 6.00 -1.81 -6.19
C ALA A 70 7.27 -2.55 -5.72
N VAL A 71 7.18 -3.42 -4.71
CA VAL A 71 8.31 -4.25 -4.28
C VAL A 71 8.72 -5.25 -5.36
N LEU A 72 7.76 -5.90 -6.04
CA LEU A 72 8.07 -6.80 -7.16
C LEU A 72 8.77 -6.06 -8.31
N ARG A 73 8.35 -4.82 -8.59
CA ARG A 73 8.93 -3.98 -9.65
C ARG A 73 10.29 -3.40 -9.26
N TRP A 74 10.45 -3.03 -8.00
CA TRP A 74 11.64 -2.42 -7.41
C TRP A 74 11.99 -3.14 -6.10
N PRO A 75 12.71 -4.28 -6.15
CA PRO A 75 13.04 -5.07 -4.95
C PRO A 75 13.76 -4.28 -3.87
N ALA A 76 14.47 -3.22 -4.26
CA ALA A 76 15.15 -2.31 -3.35
C ALA A 76 14.19 -1.54 -2.40
N LEU A 77 12.89 -1.48 -2.71
CA LEU A 77 11.84 -0.98 -1.80
C LEU A 77 11.49 -1.96 -0.69
N GLY A 78 11.82 -3.25 -0.82
CA GLY A 78 11.58 -4.25 0.22
C GLY A 78 12.37 -4.05 1.51
N ARG A 79 13.23 -3.01 1.59
CA ARG A 79 13.91 -2.60 2.83
C ARG A 79 12.91 -1.87 3.74
N PRO A 80 12.81 -2.21 5.04
CA PRO A 80 11.81 -1.63 5.93
C PRO A 80 11.75 -0.10 5.90
N SER A 81 12.90 0.59 5.97
CA SER A 81 12.94 2.06 5.96
C SER A 81 12.43 2.68 4.66
N ARG A 82 12.74 2.09 3.51
CA ARG A 82 12.27 2.58 2.20
C ARG A 82 10.79 2.32 2.00
N LEU A 83 10.31 1.17 2.47
CA LEU A 83 8.91 0.82 2.40
C LEU A 83 8.07 1.72 3.31
N MET A 84 8.50 1.94 4.55
CA MET A 84 7.85 2.87 5.48
C MET A 84 7.80 4.28 4.89
N ALA A 85 8.89 4.78 4.32
CA ALA A 85 8.92 6.10 3.69
C ALA A 85 7.95 6.18 2.50
N ALA A 86 8.00 5.21 1.57
CA ALA A 86 7.13 5.20 0.40
C ALA A 86 5.65 5.06 0.77
N ALA A 87 5.32 4.14 1.68
CA ALA A 87 3.96 3.89 2.14
C ALA A 87 3.40 5.08 2.93
N GLY A 88 4.20 5.66 3.83
CA GLY A 88 3.84 6.85 4.59
C GLY A 88 3.60 8.05 3.68
N SER A 89 4.50 8.30 2.71
CA SER A 89 4.29 9.37 1.72
C SER A 89 3.03 9.15 0.88
N ALA A 90 2.71 7.91 0.50
CA ALA A 90 1.49 7.60 -0.23
C ALA A 90 0.22 7.86 0.60
N GLY A 91 0.21 7.42 1.87
CA GLY A 91 -0.89 7.69 2.79
C GLY A 91 -1.11 9.20 3.00
N VAL A 92 -0.04 9.95 3.28
CA VAL A 92 -0.09 11.41 3.43
C VAL A 92 -0.56 12.10 2.14
N ALA A 93 -0.10 11.64 0.97
CA ALA A 93 -0.53 12.22 -0.30
C ALA A 93 -2.05 12.06 -0.53
N ILE A 94 -2.64 10.93 -0.12
CA ILE A 94 -4.09 10.70 -0.20
C ILE A 94 -4.83 11.72 0.68
N GLU A 95 -4.44 11.84 1.95
CA GLU A 95 -5.05 12.79 2.88
C GLU A 95 -4.94 14.24 2.40
N LEU A 96 -3.78 14.63 1.85
CA LEU A 96 -3.58 15.97 1.30
C LEU A 96 -4.45 16.23 0.07
N LEU A 97 -4.62 15.23 -0.81
CA LEU A 97 -5.53 15.33 -1.95
C LEU A 97 -6.98 15.44 -1.50
N GLN A 98 -7.39 14.67 -0.49
CA GLN A 98 -8.73 14.74 0.10
C GLN A 98 -8.98 16.06 0.84
N TRP A 99 -7.95 16.66 1.42
CA TRP A 99 -8.04 17.98 2.01
C TRP A 99 -8.19 19.08 0.94
N ALA A 100 -7.36 19.00 -0.12
CA ALA A 100 -7.30 20.00 -1.19
C ALA A 100 -8.52 19.96 -2.12
N LEU A 101 -9.12 18.78 -2.32
CA LEU A 101 -10.33 18.60 -3.09
C LEU A 101 -11.52 18.57 -2.11
N PRO A 102 -12.58 19.40 -2.29
CA PRO A 102 -13.70 19.48 -1.36
C PRO A 102 -14.65 18.27 -1.53
N LEU A 103 -14.16 17.07 -1.22
CA LEU A 103 -14.83 15.79 -1.49
C LEU A 103 -15.90 15.44 -0.45
N GLY A 104 -16.10 16.27 0.58
CA GLY A 104 -16.96 15.95 1.72
C GLY A 104 -16.40 14.83 2.60
N ARG A 105 -15.08 14.60 2.53
CA ARG A 105 -14.39 13.57 3.32
C ARG A 105 -13.69 14.17 4.52
N VAL A 106 -13.52 13.33 5.55
CA VAL A 106 -12.76 13.66 6.76
C VAL A 106 -11.31 13.30 6.50
N VAL A 107 -10.41 14.26 6.68
CA VAL A 107 -8.96 14.04 6.63
C VAL A 107 -8.53 13.45 7.97
N SER A 108 -7.86 12.30 7.92
CA SER A 108 -7.46 11.49 9.07
C SER A 108 -5.97 11.10 9.00
N PRO A 109 -5.13 11.60 9.92
CA PRO A 109 -3.77 11.10 10.09
C PRO A 109 -3.73 9.60 10.46
N LEU A 110 -4.77 9.08 11.11
CA LEU A 110 -4.82 7.68 11.54
C LEU A 110 -5.09 6.76 10.34
N ASP A 111 -5.94 7.17 9.40
CA ASP A 111 -6.21 6.44 8.17
C ASP A 111 -4.96 6.37 7.29
N ALA A 112 -4.20 7.47 7.17
CA ALA A 112 -2.88 7.46 6.53
C ALA A 112 -1.91 6.44 7.18
N ALA A 113 -1.90 6.37 8.52
CA ALA A 113 -1.07 5.42 9.25
C ALA A 113 -1.51 3.96 9.05
N LEU A 114 -2.82 3.69 9.01
CA LEU A 114 -3.38 2.37 8.74
C LEU A 114 -3.06 1.93 7.30
N ASN A 115 -3.27 2.82 6.33
CA ASN A 115 -2.90 2.63 4.92
C ASN A 115 -1.42 2.25 4.79
N ALA A 116 -0.55 3.01 5.45
CA ALA A 116 0.89 2.75 5.44
C ALA A 116 1.26 1.42 6.12
N THR A 117 0.59 1.09 7.23
CA THR A 117 0.84 -0.16 7.98
C THR A 117 0.54 -1.37 7.11
N GLY A 118 -0.62 -1.39 6.45
CA GLY A 118 -1.00 -2.46 5.53
C GLY A 118 -0.01 -2.64 4.37
N ALA A 119 0.39 -1.52 3.75
CA ALA A 119 1.40 -1.51 2.70
C ALA A 119 2.76 -2.05 3.17
N VAL A 120 3.22 -1.66 4.36
CA VAL A 120 4.50 -2.11 4.93
C VAL A 120 4.46 -3.62 5.17
N VAL A 121 3.42 -4.14 5.82
CA VAL A 121 3.27 -5.58 6.06
C VAL A 121 3.27 -6.35 4.74
N ALA A 122 2.46 -5.93 3.77
CA ALA A 122 2.36 -6.60 2.48
C ALA A 122 3.68 -6.58 1.69
N GLY A 123 4.35 -5.41 1.63
CA GLY A 123 5.61 -5.26 0.92
C GLY A 123 6.75 -6.07 1.56
N LEU A 124 6.80 -6.16 2.89
CA LEU A 124 7.78 -7.01 3.59
C LEU A 124 7.53 -8.51 3.33
N VAL A 125 6.28 -8.96 3.35
CA VAL A 125 5.92 -10.35 3.02
C VAL A 125 6.37 -10.70 1.60
N VAL A 126 6.12 -9.81 0.63
CA VAL A 126 6.55 -9.99 -0.76
C VAL A 126 8.07 -9.98 -0.89
N ALA A 127 8.76 -9.07 -0.19
CA ALA A 127 10.21 -9.00 -0.17
C ALA A 127 10.82 -10.32 0.34
N ALA A 128 10.34 -10.82 1.49
CA ALA A 128 10.78 -12.09 2.06
C ALA A 128 10.53 -13.28 1.10
N ALA A 129 9.31 -13.41 0.57
CA ALA A 129 8.95 -14.50 -0.35
C ALA A 129 9.75 -14.48 -1.68
N THR A 130 10.30 -13.33 -2.06
CA THR A 130 11.14 -13.21 -3.27
C THR A 130 12.63 -13.38 -2.97
N ALA A 131 13.08 -13.12 -1.74
CA ALA A 131 14.46 -13.32 -1.31
C ALA A 131 14.84 -14.80 -1.23
N ASP A 132 13.89 -15.66 -0.86
CA ASP A 132 14.10 -17.12 -0.70
C ASP A 132 14.08 -17.92 -2.00
N ARG A 133 13.90 -17.27 -3.17
CA ARG A 133 13.96 -17.99 -4.44
C ARG A 133 15.41 -18.43 -4.71
N PRO A 134 15.69 -19.74 -4.82
CA PRO A 134 17.00 -20.23 -5.19
C PRO A 134 17.41 -19.59 -6.51
N ARG A 135 18.58 -18.95 -6.54
CA ARG A 135 19.22 -18.58 -7.81
C ARG A 135 19.46 -19.90 -8.54
N GLY A 136 18.61 -20.21 -9.52
CA GLY A 136 18.66 -21.46 -10.28
C GLY A 136 20.08 -21.79 -10.69
N GLY A 137 20.50 -23.01 -10.35
CA GLY A 137 21.87 -23.49 -10.51
C GLY A 137 22.41 -23.34 -11.92
N LEU A 138 23.55 -22.67 -12.00
CA LEU A 138 24.58 -22.90 -13.02
C LEU A 138 25.89 -23.20 -12.28
N VAL A 139 25.87 -24.26 -11.48
CA VAL A 139 27.08 -24.98 -11.07
C VAL A 139 26.87 -26.43 -11.48
N GLY A 140 27.39 -26.77 -12.65
CA GLY A 140 27.31 -28.07 -13.30
C GLY A 140 27.50 -27.85 -14.80
N ARG A 141 28.66 -28.07 -15.42
CA ARG A 141 29.77 -28.97 -15.12
C ARG A 141 31.09 -28.24 -15.37
N ALA A 142 31.98 -28.30 -14.39
CA ALA A 142 33.41 -28.22 -14.61
C ALA A 142 33.82 -29.29 -15.64
N GLY A 143 34.85 -28.98 -16.42
CA GLY A 143 35.35 -29.79 -17.51
C GLY A 143 35.67 -31.24 -17.12
N VAL A 144 35.49 -32.11 -18.10
CA VAL A 144 36.18 -33.39 -18.16
C VAL A 144 37.23 -33.24 -19.24
N PRO A 145 38.53 -33.19 -18.91
CA PRO A 145 39.58 -33.57 -19.84
C PRO A 145 39.75 -35.09 -19.77
N GLY A 146 39.59 -35.74 -20.92
CA GLY A 146 39.84 -37.16 -21.16
C GLY A 146 39.87 -37.41 -22.65
#